data_AF-A0A0F9ZBY0-F1
#
_entry.id   AF-A0A0F9ZBY0-F1
#
_cell.length_a   1.000
_cell.length_b   1.000
_cell.length_c   1.000
_cell.angle_alpha   90.00
_cell.angle_beta   90.00
_cell.angle_gamma   90.00
#
_symmetry.space_group_name_H-M   'P 1'
#
loop_
_entity.id
_entity.type
_entity.pdbx_description
1 polymer ?
#
loop_
_entity_poly.entity_id
_entity_poly.type
_entity_poly.pdbx_seq_one_letter_code
_entity_poly.pdbx_strand_id
1 'polypeptide(L)'
;MSNEDWVLDSGKEPKKNIETKQEQQHTKTEDLTPEQIVQAQYWLSQIPETPPPREEIESGLEILEFETMISVHEREGLVRELMAITTLEETLASSSRKLVKDALGPILKKLQDLENKKDISPDKLAELRKRYKNLSQAVGIVNSGKVDHTR
;
A
#
# COMPACT_ATOMS: atom_id res chain seq x y z
N MET A 1 28.06 -72.66 -11.34
CA MET A 1 28.39 -72.67 -12.77
C MET A 1 28.53 -71.19 -13.14
N SER A 2 29.74 -70.63 -13.00
CA SER A 2 30.79 -70.52 -14.04
C SER A 2 30.36 -69.48 -15.10
N ASN A 3 31.02 -68.32 -15.21
CA ASN A 3 32.27 -68.06 -15.98
C ASN A 3 32.13 -68.52 -17.44
N GLU A 4 32.44 -67.80 -18.51
CA GLU A 4 33.19 -66.58 -18.86
C GLU A 4 32.60 -66.07 -20.21
N ASP A 5 32.79 -64.82 -20.63
CA ASP A 5 33.77 -64.38 -21.65
C ASP A 5 33.54 -62.84 -21.81
N TRP A 6 34.47 -61.88 -21.66
CA TRP A 6 35.76 -61.57 -22.35
C TRP A 6 35.63 -61.59 -23.90
N VAL A 7 35.96 -60.62 -24.76
CA VAL A 7 36.65 -59.31 -24.81
C VAL A 7 36.39 -58.68 -26.20
N LEU A 8 36.49 -57.34 -26.33
CA LEU A 8 37.26 -56.55 -27.34
C LEU A 8 36.71 -55.11 -27.32
N ASP A 9 37.31 -54.15 -26.60
CA ASP A 9 38.41 -53.25 -27.02
C ASP A 9 38.34 -52.90 -28.53
N SER A 10 37.99 -51.68 -28.94
CA SER A 10 38.91 -50.53 -28.99
C SER A 10 38.15 -49.23 -29.32
N GLY A 11 38.56 -48.09 -28.73
CA GLY A 11 38.58 -46.82 -29.48
C GLY A 11 37.89 -45.58 -28.89
N LYS A 12 38.60 -44.90 -27.96
CA LYS A 12 38.75 -43.43 -27.78
C LYS A 12 37.54 -42.52 -27.45
N GLU A 13 37.66 -41.92 -26.26
CA GLU A 13 37.13 -40.64 -25.71
C GLU A 13 37.09 -39.42 -26.70
N PRO A 14 36.49 -38.24 -26.37
CA PRO A 14 36.10 -37.73 -25.03
C PRO A 14 34.75 -36.97 -24.87
N LYS A 15 34.16 -37.21 -23.70
CA LYS A 15 33.63 -36.28 -22.69
C LYS A 15 33.29 -34.83 -23.12
N LYS A 16 32.00 -34.46 -23.02
CA LYS A 16 31.57 -33.11 -22.62
C LYS A 16 30.85 -33.18 -21.28
N ASN A 17 31.64 -32.97 -20.24
CA ASN A 17 31.24 -32.68 -18.88
C ASN A 17 30.60 -31.27 -18.87
N ILE A 18 29.32 -31.16 -18.53
CA ILE A 18 28.69 -29.87 -18.25
C ILE A 18 28.79 -29.68 -16.74
N GLU A 19 29.97 -29.23 -16.30
CA GLU A 19 30.25 -28.89 -14.92
C GLU A 19 30.06 -27.37 -14.74
N THR A 20 29.05 -27.03 -13.93
CA THR A 20 29.10 -26.10 -12.81
C THR A 20 29.65 -24.69 -13.04
N LYS A 21 28.84 -23.67 -12.70
CA LYS A 21 29.22 -22.67 -11.70
C LYS A 21 28.01 -21.85 -11.25
N GLN A 22 27.53 -22.19 -10.05
CA GLN A 22 27.06 -21.16 -9.12
C GLN A 22 28.24 -20.21 -8.91
N GLU A 23 28.20 -19.04 -9.51
CA GLU A 23 29.13 -17.98 -9.17
C GLU A 23 28.65 -17.40 -7.84
N GLN A 24 29.11 -18.05 -6.78
CA GLN A 24 29.32 -17.44 -5.49
C GLN A 24 30.10 -16.15 -5.75
N GLN A 25 29.40 -15.01 -5.73
CA GLN A 25 30.07 -13.72 -5.59
C GLN A 25 30.69 -13.74 -4.20
N HIS A 26 31.95 -14.19 -4.18
CA HIS A 26 32.89 -13.99 -3.11
C HIS A 26 32.74 -12.55 -2.62
N THR A 27 32.26 -12.38 -1.39
CA THR A 27 32.57 -11.23 -0.57
C THR A 27 34.08 -11.25 -0.33
N LYS A 28 34.84 -10.83 -1.33
CA LYS A 28 36.20 -10.36 -1.14
C LYS A 28 36.00 -8.91 -0.71
N THR A 29 36.05 -8.67 0.60
CA THR A 29 36.40 -7.34 1.10
C THR A 29 37.76 -7.01 0.51
N GLU A 30 37.76 -6.40 -0.67
CA GLU A 30 38.91 -5.71 -1.20
C GLU A 30 39.07 -4.48 -0.33
N ASP A 31 40.07 -4.53 0.56
CA ASP A 31 40.51 -3.37 1.32
C ASP A 31 40.83 -2.28 0.29
N LEU A 32 40.05 -1.19 0.34
CA LEU A 32 40.27 -0.03 -0.52
C LEU A 32 41.71 0.46 -0.35
N THR A 33 42.41 0.70 -1.46
CA THR A 33 43.77 1.26 -1.35
C THR A 33 43.70 2.66 -0.75
N PRO A 34 44.78 3.14 -0.11
CA PRO A 34 44.83 4.51 0.40
C PRO A 34 44.49 5.55 -0.68
N GLU A 35 44.89 5.33 -1.94
CA GLU A 35 44.51 6.23 -3.04
C GLU A 35 43.00 6.18 -3.33
N GLN A 36 42.38 5.00 -3.30
CA GLN A 36 40.94 4.85 -3.50
C GLN A 36 40.13 5.52 -2.39
N ILE A 37 40.62 5.46 -1.14
CA ILE A 37 40.00 6.15 0.00
C ILE A 37 40.07 7.67 -0.19
N VAL A 38 41.25 8.20 -0.55
CA VAL A 38 41.44 9.63 -0.80
C VAL A 38 40.59 10.10 -1.97
N GLN A 39 40.51 9.31 -3.03
CA GLN A 39 39.69 9.63 -4.20
C GLN A 39 38.20 9.61 -3.87
N ALA A 40 37.74 8.63 -3.08
CA ALA A 40 36.36 8.58 -2.60
C ALA A 40 36.01 9.80 -1.72
N GLN A 41 36.91 10.19 -0.80
CA GLN A 41 36.74 11.37 0.03
C GLN A 41 36.70 12.66 -0.80
N TYR A 42 37.55 12.78 -1.82
CA TYR A 42 37.52 13.90 -2.74
C TYR A 42 36.17 13.99 -3.45
N TRP A 43 35.68 12.90 -4.04
CA TRP A 43 34.37 12.88 -4.69
C TRP A 43 33.21 13.20 -3.74
N LEU A 44 33.24 12.67 -2.52
CA LEU A 44 32.23 12.97 -1.49
C LEU A 44 32.28 14.46 -1.07
N SER A 45 33.46 15.07 -1.00
CA SER A 45 33.62 16.50 -0.69
C SER A 45 33.13 17.46 -1.79
N GLN A 46 33.03 16.97 -3.03
CA GLN A 46 32.46 17.74 -4.15
C GLN A 46 30.92 17.73 -4.14
N ILE A 47 30.29 16.86 -3.36
CA ILE A 47 28.84 16.83 -3.23
C ILE A 47 28.45 17.96 -2.29
N PRO A 48 27.77 19.02 -2.76
CA PRO A 48 27.23 20.02 -1.84
C PRO A 48 26.31 19.31 -0.86
N GLU A 49 26.42 19.61 0.44
CA GLU A 49 25.43 19.22 1.45
C GLU A 49 24.12 20.00 1.21
N THR A 50 23.50 19.77 0.07
CA THR A 50 22.10 20.11 -0.12
C THR A 50 21.33 19.11 0.73
N PRO A 51 20.57 19.56 1.75
CA PRO A 51 19.58 18.67 2.33
C PRO A 51 18.75 18.12 1.17
N PRO A 52 18.46 16.80 1.14
CA PRO A 52 17.55 16.27 0.14
C PRO A 52 16.30 17.16 0.16
N PRO A 53 15.72 17.51 -1.00
CA PRO A 53 14.42 18.15 -1.01
C PRO A 53 13.56 17.34 -0.05
N ARG A 54 13.02 17.97 0.99
CA ARG A 54 11.91 17.36 1.72
C ARG A 54 10.80 17.32 0.69
N GLU A 55 10.74 16.24 -0.08
CA GLU A 55 9.46 15.71 -0.47
C GLU A 55 8.77 15.50 0.87
N GLU A 56 7.89 16.44 1.24
CA GLU A 56 6.91 16.20 2.26
C GLU A 56 6.21 14.93 1.79
N ILE A 57 6.65 13.79 2.30
CA ILE A 57 5.95 12.54 2.14
C ILE A 57 4.66 12.82 2.91
N GLU A 58 3.66 13.33 2.19
CA GLU A 58 2.30 13.45 2.71
C GLU A 58 2.01 12.14 3.41
N SER A 59 1.29 12.17 4.54
CA SER A 59 0.96 11.00 5.36
C SER A 59 0.20 9.91 4.57
N GLY A 60 0.90 9.26 3.65
CA GLY A 60 0.33 8.61 2.48
C GLY A 60 -0.25 7.27 2.84
N LEU A 61 0.34 6.61 3.84
CA LEU A 61 -0.22 5.40 4.42
C LEU A 61 -1.54 5.70 5.12
N GLU A 62 -1.61 6.76 5.93
CA GLU A 62 -2.83 7.08 6.68
C GLU A 62 -3.93 7.67 5.80
N ILE A 63 -3.55 8.38 4.74
CA ILE A 63 -4.48 8.79 3.67
C ILE A 63 -5.00 7.54 2.96
N LEU A 64 -4.13 6.62 2.54
CA LEU A 64 -4.52 5.38 1.87
C LEU A 64 -5.44 4.52 2.74
N GLU A 65 -5.16 4.41 4.03
CA GLU A 65 -6.02 3.72 5.00
C GLU A 65 -7.41 4.36 5.05
N PHE A 66 -7.49 5.69 5.17
CA PHE A 66 -8.76 6.41 5.17
C PHE A 66 -9.54 6.20 3.86
N GLU A 67 -8.85 6.33 2.72
CA GLU A 67 -9.44 6.13 1.40
C GLU A 67 -9.95 4.70 1.23
N THR A 68 -9.23 3.72 1.74
CA THR A 68 -9.65 2.31 1.72
C THR A 68 -10.91 2.12 2.55
N MET A 69 -10.96 2.66 3.77
CA MET A 69 -12.13 2.57 4.64
C MET A 69 -13.38 3.16 3.98
N ILE A 70 -13.25 4.33 3.35
CA ILE A 70 -14.37 4.98 2.66
C ILE A 70 -14.79 4.22 1.39
N SER A 71 -13.82 3.76 0.58
CA SER A 71 -14.10 3.19 -0.74
C SER A 71 -14.95 1.91 -0.69
N VAL A 72 -14.87 1.16 0.41
CA VAL A 72 -15.74 0.00 0.66
C VAL A 72 -17.23 0.38 0.63
N HIS A 73 -17.54 1.62 1.03
CA HIS A 73 -18.90 2.13 1.18
C HIS A 73 -19.33 3.14 0.10
N GLU A 74 -18.43 3.60 -0.77
CA GLU A 74 -18.74 4.55 -1.85
C GLU A 74 -19.19 3.90 -3.16
N ARG A 75 -19.46 2.59 -3.17
CA ARG A 75 -19.99 1.91 -4.35
C ARG A 75 -21.31 2.55 -4.77
N GLU A 76 -21.42 2.96 -6.03
CA GLU A 76 -22.54 3.79 -6.51
C GLU A 76 -23.93 3.17 -6.22
N GLY A 77 -24.05 1.84 -6.35
CA GLY A 77 -25.30 1.13 -6.00
C GLY A 77 -25.67 1.24 -4.52
N LEU A 78 -24.68 1.15 -3.63
CA LEU A 78 -24.88 1.26 -2.18
C LEU A 78 -25.27 2.69 -1.79
N VAL A 79 -24.58 3.70 -2.34
CA VAL A 79 -24.90 5.11 -2.05
C VAL A 79 -26.33 5.44 -2.50
N ARG A 80 -26.74 4.98 -3.70
CA ARG A 80 -28.12 5.15 -4.18
C ARG A 80 -29.14 4.42 -3.30
N GLU A 81 -28.85 3.20 -2.86
CA GLU A 81 -29.70 2.44 -1.94
C GLU A 81 -29.89 3.20 -0.62
N LEU A 82 -28.81 3.74 -0.04
CA LEU A 82 -28.88 4.50 1.20
C LEU A 82 -29.71 5.79 1.06
N MET A 83 -29.52 6.53 -0.04
CA MET A 83 -30.27 7.75 -0.36
C MET A 83 -31.75 7.51 -0.63
N ALA A 84 -32.16 6.27 -0.93
CA ALA A 84 -33.56 5.92 -1.15
C ALA A 84 -34.34 5.65 0.16
N ILE A 85 -33.63 5.50 1.29
CA ILE A 85 -34.24 5.23 2.60
C ILE A 85 -34.81 6.53 3.16
N THR A 86 -36.13 6.66 3.26
CA THR A 86 -36.77 7.93 3.67
C THR A 86 -37.52 7.86 5.00
N THR A 87 -37.80 6.65 5.49
CA THR A 87 -38.63 6.40 6.68
C THR A 87 -37.87 5.71 7.81
N LEU A 88 -38.38 5.84 9.04
CA LEU A 88 -37.83 5.13 10.20
C LEU A 88 -37.91 3.61 10.01
N GLU A 89 -39.02 3.06 9.50
CA GLU A 89 -39.16 1.62 9.28
C GLU A 89 -38.08 1.08 8.33
N GLU A 90 -37.86 1.74 7.19
CA GLU A 90 -36.80 1.37 6.24
C GLU A 90 -35.42 1.45 6.89
N THR A 91 -35.18 2.44 7.76
CA THR A 91 -33.90 2.55 8.46
C THR A 91 -33.61 1.38 9.40
N LEU A 92 -34.65 0.84 10.04
CA LEU A 92 -34.54 -0.28 10.97
C LEU A 92 -34.40 -1.61 10.22
N ALA A 93 -35.02 -1.71 9.04
CA ALA A 93 -34.93 -2.88 8.17
C ALA A 93 -33.61 -2.95 7.38
N SER A 94 -32.96 -1.83 7.11
CA SER A 94 -31.76 -1.78 6.26
C SER A 94 -30.48 -2.21 7.01
N SER A 95 -30.02 -3.42 6.70
CA SER A 95 -28.72 -3.94 7.14
C SER A 95 -27.56 -3.15 6.54
N SER A 96 -27.66 -2.75 5.26
CA SER A 96 -26.70 -1.89 4.56
C SER A 96 -26.49 -0.56 5.30
N ARG A 97 -27.58 0.11 5.68
CA ARG A 97 -27.52 1.37 6.42
C ARG A 97 -26.85 1.21 7.77
N LYS A 98 -27.21 0.16 8.52
CA LYS A 98 -26.58 -0.13 9.81
C LYS A 98 -25.07 -0.32 9.67
N LEU A 99 -24.65 -1.14 8.71
CA LEU A 99 -23.24 -1.42 8.45
C LEU A 99 -22.45 -0.14 8.16
N VAL A 100 -22.96 0.71 7.26
CA VAL A 100 -22.28 1.97 6.92
C VAL A 100 -22.31 2.94 8.09
N LYS A 101 -23.44 3.07 8.80
CA LYS A 101 -23.56 3.93 9.99
C LYS A 101 -22.54 3.54 11.07
N ASP A 102 -22.36 2.25 11.30
CA ASP A 102 -21.39 1.74 12.29
C ASP A 102 -19.94 2.01 11.85
N ALA A 103 -19.67 2.04 10.54
CA ALA A 103 -18.36 2.37 9.97
C ALA A 103 -18.04 3.88 10.00
N LEU A 104 -19.04 4.77 9.99
CA LEU A 104 -18.83 6.22 10.00
C LEU A 104 -18.03 6.71 11.21
N GLY A 105 -18.23 6.11 12.39
CA GLY A 105 -17.50 6.49 13.61
C GLY A 105 -15.99 6.31 13.49
N PRO A 106 -15.50 5.10 13.16
CA PRO A 106 -14.09 4.85 12.87
C PRO A 106 -13.52 5.74 11.75
N ILE A 107 -14.28 5.96 10.66
CA ILE A 107 -13.86 6.81 9.54
C ILE A 107 -13.68 8.26 10.00
N LEU A 108 -14.63 8.81 10.76
CA LEU A 108 -14.54 10.16 11.29
C LEU A 108 -13.34 10.33 12.21
N LYS A 109 -13.08 9.34 13.08
CA LYS A 109 -11.91 9.37 13.96
C LYS A 109 -10.62 9.45 13.14
N LYS A 110 -10.49 8.62 12.10
CA LYS A 110 -9.33 8.65 11.21
C LYS A 110 -9.20 10.00 10.48
N LEU A 111 -10.31 10.60 10.05
CA LEU A 111 -10.30 11.95 9.47
C LEU A 111 -9.75 12.98 10.47
N GLN A 112 -10.24 12.97 11.71
CA GLN A 112 -9.75 13.87 12.76
C GLN A 112 -8.27 13.66 13.06
N ASP A 113 -7.80 12.41 13.07
CA ASP A 113 -6.38 12.10 13.22
C ASP A 113 -5.56 12.71 12.08
N LEU A 114 -6.05 12.66 10.83
CA LEU A 114 -5.42 13.31 9.67
C LEU A 114 -5.47 14.85 9.75
N GLU A 115 -6.57 15.43 10.24
CA GLU A 115 -6.70 16.89 10.43
C GLU A 115 -5.68 17.46 11.43
N ASN A 116 -5.25 16.64 12.39
CA ASN A 116 -4.26 17.03 13.38
C ASN A 116 -2.81 16.94 12.86
N LYS A 117 -2.59 16.36 11.68
CA LYS A 117 -1.27 16.25 11.06
C LYS A 117 -0.92 17.52 10.29
N LYS A 118 0.35 17.91 10.35
CA LYS A 118 0.86 19.11 9.65
C LYS A 118 1.31 18.85 8.22
N ASP A 119 1.48 17.58 7.85
CA ASP A 119 2.09 17.16 6.58
C ASP A 119 1.04 16.80 5.52
N ILE A 120 -0.19 17.33 5.63
CA ILE A 120 -1.27 17.09 4.67
C ILE A 120 -1.71 18.42 4.10
N SER A 121 -1.73 18.52 2.77
CA SER A 121 -2.19 19.72 2.08
C SER A 121 -3.67 20.04 2.42
N PRO A 122 -4.04 21.32 2.56
CA PRO A 122 -5.42 21.72 2.84
C PRO A 122 -6.42 21.21 1.80
N ASP A 123 -6.02 21.14 0.53
CA ASP A 123 -6.83 20.65 -0.58
C ASP A 123 -7.12 19.15 -0.43
N LYS A 124 -6.11 18.35 -0.08
CA LYS A 124 -6.31 16.93 0.17
C LYS A 124 -7.24 16.71 1.35
N LEU A 125 -7.05 17.47 2.44
CA LEU A 125 -7.92 17.38 3.61
C LEU A 125 -9.38 17.76 3.28
N ALA A 126 -9.59 18.76 2.42
CA ALA A 126 -10.92 19.14 1.95
C ALA A 126 -11.57 18.04 1.09
N GLU A 127 -10.79 17.35 0.25
CA GLU A 127 -11.24 16.18 -0.51
C GLU A 127 -11.73 15.05 0.41
N LEU A 128 -10.91 14.69 1.42
CA LEU A 128 -11.24 13.63 2.37
C LEU A 128 -12.51 13.96 3.18
N ARG A 129 -12.64 15.21 3.62
CA ARG A 129 -13.86 15.72 4.28
C ARG A 129 -15.08 15.60 3.39
N LYS A 130 -14.96 15.94 2.10
CA LYS A 130 -16.06 15.87 1.14
C LYS A 130 -16.54 14.43 0.96
N ARG A 131 -15.61 13.48 0.82
CA ARG A 131 -15.93 12.05 0.71
C ARG A 131 -16.67 11.53 1.95
N TYR A 132 -16.13 11.83 3.14
CA TYR A 132 -16.81 11.50 4.39
C TYR A 132 -18.21 12.10 4.47
N LYS A 133 -18.35 13.39 4.13
CA LYS A 133 -19.63 14.10 4.17
C LYS A 133 -20.66 13.45 3.23
N ASN A 134 -20.27 13.14 2.00
CA ASN A 134 -21.16 12.48 1.04
C ASN A 134 -21.69 11.15 1.59
N LEU A 135 -20.82 10.35 2.19
CA LEU A 135 -21.21 9.07 2.78
C LEU A 135 -22.13 9.25 4.01
N SER A 136 -21.80 10.20 4.89
CA SER A 136 -22.64 10.55 6.05
C SER A 136 -24.03 11.03 5.63
N GLN A 137 -24.11 11.86 4.59
CA GLN A 137 -25.36 12.35 4.02
C GLN A 137 -26.17 11.19 3.40
N ALA A 138 -25.50 10.26 2.72
CA ALA A 138 -26.15 9.07 2.18
C ALA A 138 -26.82 8.23 3.28
N VAL A 139 -26.16 8.04 4.42
CA VAL A 139 -26.77 7.34 5.58
C VAL A 139 -27.96 8.10 6.15
N GLY A 140 -27.87 9.44 6.16
CA GLY A 140 -28.92 10.33 6.64
C GLY A 140 -29.17 10.24 8.14
N ILE A 141 -29.76 11.29 8.70
CA ILE A 141 -30.12 11.38 10.12
C ILE A 141 -31.62 11.16 10.25
N VAL A 142 -32.02 10.30 11.19
CA VAL A 142 -33.43 10.12 11.51
C VAL A 142 -33.88 11.27 12.41
N ASN A 143 -34.86 12.03 11.96
CA ASN A 143 -35.50 13.10 12.71
C ASN A 143 -37.02 12.99 12.58
N SER A 144 -37.72 12.93 13.71
CA SER A 144 -39.20 12.83 13.74
C SER A 144 -39.77 11.72 12.85
N GLY A 145 -39.12 10.56 12.79
CA GLY A 145 -39.59 9.39 12.02
C GLY A 145 -39.24 9.42 10.52
N LYS A 146 -38.57 10.47 10.03
CA LYS A 146 -38.11 10.60 8.64
C LYS A 146 -36.60 10.67 8.56
N VAL A 147 -36.04 10.27 7.43
CA VAL A 147 -34.61 10.41 7.15
C VAL A 147 -34.35 11.72 6.43
N ASP A 148 -33.38 12.48 6.94
CA ASP A 148 -32.85 13.68 6.34
C ASP A 148 -31.44 13.42 5.80
N HIS A 149 -31.28 13.50 4.48
CA HIS A 149 -30.00 13.34 3.77
C HIS A 149 -29.27 14.67 3.51
N THR A 150 -29.86 15.79 3.92
CA THR A 150 -29.32 17.13 3.61
C THR A 150 -28.43 17.69 4.71
N ARG A 151 -28.57 17.15 5.93
CA ARG A 151 -27.83 17.58 7.13
C ARG A 151 -26.43 17.02 7.24
#